data_AF-A0A0S8JII4-F1
#
_entry.id   AF-A0A0S8JII4-F1
#
_cell.length_a   1.000
_cell.length_b   1.000
_cell.length_c   1.000
_cell.angle_alpha   90.00
_cell.angle_beta   90.00
_cell.angle_gamma   90.00
#
_symmetry.space_group_name_H-M   'P 1'
#
loop_
_entity.id
_entity.type
_entity.pdbx_description
1 polymer ?
#
loop_
_entity_poly.entity_id
_entity_poly.type
_entity_poly.pdbx_seq_one_letter_code
_entity_poly.pdbx_strand_id
1 'polypeptide(L)' 'MPGPCHFRVVLVTGDVFVGSMVQEDSEKIILRVEEQGRPPRTLRLYLRFVAAVEELGCAPRPFSASRAPSPREVH' A
#
# COMPACT_ATOMS: atom_id res chain seq x y z
N MET A 1 -6.02 -15.59 -0.53
CA MET A 1 -4.97 -14.68 -1.05
C MET A 1 -4.87 -13.46 -0.14
N PRO A 2 -3.75 -13.26 0.56
CA PRO A 2 -3.54 -12.11 1.46
C PRO A 2 -3.68 -10.78 0.69
N GLY A 3 -4.16 -9.73 1.35
CA GLY A 3 -4.23 -8.37 0.77
C GLY A 3 -2.84 -7.77 0.59
N PRO A 4 -2.72 -6.64 -0.13
CA PRO A 4 -1.43 -5.98 -0.30
C PRO A 4 -0.87 -5.51 1.05
N CYS A 5 0.41 -5.77 1.29
CA CYS A 5 1.11 -5.31 2.49
C CYS A 5 1.59 -3.87 2.32
N HIS A 6 1.36 -3.05 3.35
CA HIS A 6 1.76 -1.65 3.38
C HIS A 6 3.08 -1.49 4.10
N PHE A 7 3.95 -0.68 3.50
CA PHE A 7 5.29 -0.40 3.99
C PHE A 7 5.49 1.11 4.06
N ARG A 8 6.25 1.52 5.07
CA ARG A 8 6.81 2.85 5.20
C ARG A 8 8.29 2.78 4.86
N VAL A 9 8.69 3.52 3.83
CA VAL A 9 10.07 3.62 3.38
C VAL A 9 10.59 5.02 3.71
N VAL A 10 11.67 5.09 4.48
CA VAL A 10 12.36 6.33 4.83
C VAL A 10 13.63 6.41 4.00
N LEU A 11 13.80 7.50 3.25
CA LEU A 11 15.02 7.76 2.50
C LEU A 11 16.10 8.41 3.39
N VAL A 12 17.36 8.30 2.98
CA VAL A 12 18.51 8.95 3.65
C VAL A 12 18.40 10.48 3.67
N THR A 13 17.60 11.06 2.76
CA THR A 13 17.26 12.50 2.73
C THR A 13 16.27 12.90 3.83
N GLY A 14 15.61 11.93 4.47
CA GLY A 14 14.50 12.14 5.41
C GLY A 14 13.11 12.06 4.76
N ASP A 15 13.02 11.92 3.44
CA ASP A 15 11.73 11.74 2.76
C ASP A 15 11.06 10.43 3.17
N VAL A 16 9.74 10.46 3.36
CA VAL A 16 8.97 9.31 3.81
C VAL A 16 7.90 8.98 2.77
N PHE A 17 7.90 7.73 2.31
CA PHE A 17 6.89 7.18 1.41
C PHE A 17 6.12 6.07 2.08
N VAL A 18 4.80 6.11 1.99
CA VAL A 18 3.91 5.07 2.50
C VAL A 18 3.16 4.48 1.31
N GLY A 19 3.21 3.17 1.15
CA GLY A 19 2.59 2.51 0.00
C GLY A 19 2.63 1.00 0.09
N SER A 20 2.14 0.35 -0.96
CA SER A 20 2.20 -1.11 -1.09
C SER A 20 3.45 -1.50 -1.85
N MET A 21 4.24 -2.40 -1.29
CA MET A 21 5.43 -2.93 -1.98
C MET A 21 4.98 -3.88 -3.08
N VAL A 22 5.39 -3.59 -4.31
CA VAL A 22 5.05 -4.40 -5.50
C VAL A 22 6.16 -5.40 -5.79
N GLN A 23 7.40 -4.96 -5.66
CA GLN A 23 8.59 -5.76 -5.93
C GLN A 23 9.75 -5.24 -5.09
N GLU A 24 10.60 -6.15 -4.62
CA GLU A 24 11.88 -5.86 -4.02
C GLU A 24 12.93 -6.77 -4.67
N ASP A 25 14.04 -6.15 -5.07
CA ASP A 25 15.22 -6.84 -5.58
C ASP A 25 16.45 -6.34 -4.81
N SER A 26 17.62 -6.97 -5.02
CA SER A 26 18.87 -6.61 -4.35
C SER A 26 19.35 -5.16 -4.54
N GLU A 27 18.76 -4.41 -5.48
CA GLU A 27 19.14 -3.02 -5.77
C GLU A 27 18.04 -1.99 -5.46
N LYS A 28 16.77 -2.39 -5.46
CA LYS A 28 15.64 -1.45 -5.50
C LYS A 28 14.36 -2.02 -4.91
N ILE A 29 13.50 -1.11 -4.50
CA ILE A 29 12.12 -1.34 -4.09
C ILE A 29 11.20 -0.63 -5.08
N ILE A 30 10.18 -1.34 -5.55
CA ILE A 30 9.06 -0.78 -6.31
C ILE A 30 7.88 -0.61 -5.36
N LEU A 31 7.57 0.64 -5.03
CA LEU A 31 6.52 1.01 -4.08
C LEU A 31 5.36 1.67 -4.82
N ARG A 32 4.15 1.14 -4.70
CA ARG A 32 2.93 1.78 -5.19
C ARG A 32 2.36 2.68 -4.10
N VAL A 33 2.36 3.98 -4.35
CA VAL A 33 1.86 5.01 -3.42
C VAL A 33 0.48 5.47 -3.87
N GLU A 34 -0.46 5.46 -2.94
CA GLU A 34 -1.81 5.98 -3.14
C GLU A 34 -1.98 7.23 -2.27
N GLU A 35 -1.94 8.41 -2.90
CA GLU A 35 -2.18 9.70 -2.24
C GLU A 35 -3.62 10.13 -2.47
N GLN A 36 -4.29 10.60 -1.41
CA GLN A 36 -5.66 11.10 -1.52
C GLN A 36 -5.73 12.26 -2.53
N GLY A 37 -6.64 12.16 -3.49
CA GLY A 37 -6.84 13.18 -4.52
C GLY A 37 -5.80 13.16 -5.65
N ARG A 38 -4.93 12.15 -5.70
CA ARG A 38 -3.98 11.93 -6.79
C ARG A 38 -4.13 10.53 -7.39
N PRO A 39 -3.87 10.37 -8.68
CA PRO A 39 -3.80 9.03 -9.26
C PRO A 39 -2.69 8.23 -8.56
N PRO A 40 -2.90 6.92 -8.36
CA PRO A 40 -1.87 6.06 -7.79
C PRO A 40 -0.61 6.11 -8.65
N ARG A 41 0.55 6.19 -8.00
CA ARG A 41 1.85 6.28 -8.67
C ARG A 41 2.79 5.20 -8.18
N THR A 42 3.63 4.73 -9.08
CA THR A 42 4.67 3.74 -8.76
C THR A 42 6.00 4.45 -8.63
N LEU A 43 6.63 4.29 -7.47
CA LEU A 43 7.95 4.81 -7.17
C LEU A 43 8.98 3.70 -7.27
N ARG A 44 10.12 3.99 -7.90
CA ARG A 44 11.30 3.14 -7.91
C ARG A 44 12.34 3.74 -6.97
N LEU A 45 12.53 3.12 -5.81
CA LEU A 45 13.45 3.57 -4.77
C LEU A 45 14.69 2.67 -4.81
N TYR A 46 15.89 3.24 -4.97
CA TYR A 46 17.12 2.44 -4.91
C TYR A 46 17.55 2.24 -3.47
N LEU A 47 17.90 1.02 -3.09
CA LEU A 47 18.23 0.65 -1.70
C LEU A 47 19.39 1.47 -1.13
N ARG A 48 20.34 1.91 -1.97
CA ARG A 48 21.43 2.82 -1.56
C ARG A 48 20.97 4.17 -1.00
N PHE A 49 19.72 4.57 -1.27
CA PHE A 49 19.11 5.79 -0.76
C PHE A 49 18.02 5.53 0.29
N VAL A 50 17.76 4.26 0.62
CA VAL A 50 16.79 3.88 1.64
C VAL A 50 17.52 3.78 2.97
N ALA A 51 17.06 4.55 3.96
CA ALA A 51 17.57 4.50 5.31
C ALA A 51 16.89 3.39 6.13
N ALA A 52 15.57 3.23 5.96
CA ALA A 52 14.79 2.22 6.69
C ALA A 52 13.54 1.81 5.90
N VAL A 53 13.10 0.57 6.13
CA VAL A 53 11.83 0.01 5.66
C VAL A 53 11.11 -0.58 6.86
N GLU A 54 9.86 -0.19 7.05
CA GLU A 54 9.01 -0.62 8.16
C GLU A 54 7.71 -1.21 7.60
N GLU A 55 7.39 -2.45 7.99
CA GLU A 55 6.12 -3.07 7.63
C GLU A 55 5.01 -2.54 8.55
N LEU A 56 4.01 -1.87 7.95
CA LEU A 56 2.86 -1.32 8.68
C LEU A 56 1.73 -2.35 8.84
N GLY A 57 1.83 -3.48 8.13
CA GLY A 57 0.85 -4.54 8.10
C GLY A 57 0.13 -4.64 6.76
N CYS A 58 -0.60 -5.74 6.57
CA CYS A 58 -1.34 -5.98 5.34
C CYS A 58 -2.75 -5.47 5.43
N ALA A 59 -3.20 -4.76 4.39
CA ALA A 59 -4.57 -4.30 4.32
C ALA A 59 -5.47 -5.52 4.51
N PRO A 60 -6.36 -5.53 5.53
CA PRO A 60 -7.40 -6.54 5.57
C PRO A 60 -8.11 -6.43 4.22
N ARG A 61 -8.37 -7.57 3.57
CA ARG A 61 -9.21 -7.59 2.36
C ARG A 61 -10.37 -6.62 2.62
N PRO A 62 -10.75 -5.76 1.66
CA PRO A 62 -12.02 -5.06 1.81
C PRO A 62 -12.99 -6.18 2.14
N PHE A 63 -13.54 -6.14 3.36
CA PHE A 63 -14.58 -7.06 3.75
C PHE A 63 -15.54 -6.92 2.59
N SER A 64 -15.74 -7.99 1.80
CA SER A 64 -16.90 -8.00 0.93
C SER A 64 -18.02 -7.64 1.88
N ALA A 65 -18.62 -6.47 1.69
CA ALA A 65 -19.89 -6.15 2.26
C ALA A 65 -20.84 -7.17 1.62
N SER A 66 -20.81 -8.39 2.16
CA SER A 66 -21.71 -9.48 1.84
C SER A 66 -23.06 -8.96 2.24
N ARG A 67 -23.80 -8.46 1.25
CA ARG A 67 -25.21 -8.07 1.34
C ARG A 67 -25.53 -7.16 2.52
N ALA A 68 -25.67 -5.86 2.25
CA ALA A 68 -26.89 -5.24 2.76
C ALA A 68 -28.05 -6.07 2.16
N PRO A 69 -28.91 -6.72 2.95
CA PRO A 69 -30.11 -7.32 2.40
C PRO A 69 -30.88 -6.21 1.68
N SER A 70 -31.27 -6.45 0.42
CA SER A 70 -32.28 -5.61 -0.23
C SER A 70 -33.44 -5.44 0.75
N PRO A 71 -33.94 -4.22 1.00
CA PRO A 71 -35.18 -4.06 1.73
C PRO A 71 -36.25 -4.77 0.89
N ARG A 72 -36.65 -5.97 1.30
CA ARG A 72 -37.90 -6.56 0.84
C ARG A 72 -38.99 -5.57 1.24
N GLU A 73 -39.76 -5.14 0.26
CA GLU A 73 -41.04 -4.47 0.46
C GLU A 73 -41.81 -5.18 1.57
N VAL A 74 -42.07 -4.46 2.66
CA VAL A 74 -43.08 -4.83 3.63
C VAL A 74 -44.27 -3.91 3.34
N HIS A 75 -45.20 -4.47 2.56
CA HIS A 75 -46.62 -4.13 2.39
C HIS A 75 -47.02 -2.66 2.19
#